data_AF-A0A955RM50-F1
#
_entry.id   AF-A0A955RM50-F1
#
_cell.length_a   1.000
_cell.length_b   1.000
_cell.length_c   1.000
_cell.angle_alpha   90.00
_cell.angle_beta   90.00
_cell.angle_gamma   90.00
#
_symmetry.space_group_name_H-M   'P 1'
#
loop_
_entity.id
_entity.type
_entity.pdbx_description
1 polymer ?
#
loop_
_entity_poly.entity_id
_entity_poly.type
_entity_poly.pdbx_seq_one_letter_code
_entity_poly.pdbx_strand_id
1 'polypeptide(L)'
;MNKATKEDIKKISELAKLDLAEAELEKYENEFNDILAYVGKVMECNVDDIPETHNLENYKDTVMQEDTSIELDITREEYLQNATEGRSKNGFIKTSRVVGEE
;
A
#
# COMPACT_ATOMS: atom_id res chain seq x y z
N MET A 1 -1.62 17.42 -17.44
CA MET A 1 -1.90 16.08 -16.87
C MET A 1 -2.97 15.41 -17.72
N ASN A 2 -2.79 14.14 -18.08
CA ASN A 2 -3.83 13.39 -18.78
C ASN A 2 -4.91 12.97 -17.78
N LYS A 3 -6.18 12.94 -18.23
CA LYS A 3 -7.27 12.41 -17.40
C LYS A 3 -7.14 10.89 -17.29
N ALA A 4 -7.38 10.37 -16.09
CA ALA A 4 -7.52 8.94 -15.87
C ALA A 4 -8.86 8.48 -16.46
N THR A 5 -8.83 7.34 -17.15
CA THR A 5 -10.02 6.68 -17.69
C THR A 5 -10.56 5.64 -16.71
N LYS A 6 -11.79 5.17 -16.93
CA LYS A 6 -12.35 4.03 -16.20
C LYS A 6 -11.45 2.79 -16.19
N GLU A 7 -10.76 2.51 -17.31
CA GLU A 7 -9.81 1.39 -17.41
C GLU A 7 -8.59 1.60 -16.51
N ASP A 8 -8.09 2.83 -16.42
CA ASP A 8 -7.00 3.17 -15.49
C ASP A 8 -7.42 2.97 -14.03
N ILE A 9 -8.65 3.39 -13.66
CA ILE A 9 -9.17 3.19 -12.30
C ILE A 9 -9.28 1.70 -11.97
N LYS A 10 -9.78 0.89 -12.92
CA LYS A 10 -9.85 -0.57 -12.75
C LYS A 10 -8.46 -1.19 -12.56
N LYS A 11 -7.48 -0.78 -13.37
CA LYS A 11 -6.10 -1.26 -13.22
C LYS A 11 -5.49 -0.87 -11.88
N ILE A 12 -5.73 0.35 -11.42
CA ILE A 12 -5.27 0.82 -10.11
C ILE A 12 -5.92 0.01 -8.99
N SER A 13 -7.23 -0.30 -9.08
CA SER A 13 -7.90 -1.10 -8.05
C SER A 13 -7.38 -2.53 -7.98
N GLU A 14 -7.07 -3.15 -9.12
CA GLU A 14 -6.44 -4.48 -9.18
C GLU A 14 -5.03 -4.52 -8.55
N LEU A 15 -4.25 -3.46 -8.75
CA LEU A 15 -2.94 -3.29 -8.10
C LEU A 15 -3.09 -3.09 -6.59
N ALA A 16 -4.10 -2.32 -6.17
CA ALA A 16 -4.40 -2.05 -4.77
C ALA A 16 -5.16 -3.18 -4.05
N LYS A 17 -5.53 -4.25 -4.77
CA LYS A 17 -6.35 -5.37 -4.26
C LYS A 17 -7.71 -4.90 -3.71
N LEU A 18 -8.33 -3.96 -4.40
CA LEU A 18 -9.66 -3.45 -4.13
C LEU A 18 -10.65 -3.98 -5.18
N ASP A 19 -11.67 -4.70 -4.70
CA ASP A 19 -12.79 -5.13 -5.52
C ASP A 19 -13.81 -3.99 -5.59
N LEU A 20 -13.98 -3.41 -6.78
CA LEU A 20 -14.89 -2.28 -7.02
C LEU A 20 -16.04 -2.69 -7.92
N ALA A 21 -17.25 -2.26 -7.57
CA ALA A 21 -18.41 -2.41 -8.43
C ALA A 21 -18.38 -1.42 -9.61
N GLU A 22 -19.10 -1.74 -10.68
CA GLU A 22 -19.14 -0.91 -11.90
C GLU A 22 -19.58 0.54 -11.65
N ALA A 23 -20.53 0.73 -10.73
CA ALA A 23 -21.01 2.06 -10.33
C ALA A 23 -19.94 2.84 -9.53
N GLU A 24 -19.07 2.14 -8.80
CA GLU A 24 -17.96 2.76 -8.08
C GLU A 24 -16.85 3.18 -9.03
N LEU A 25 -16.61 2.42 -10.11
CA LEU A 25 -15.63 2.80 -11.13
C LEU A 25 -15.96 4.14 -11.81
N GLU A 26 -17.24 4.38 -12.15
CA GLU A 26 -17.67 5.65 -12.75
C GLU A 26 -17.58 6.81 -11.76
N LYS A 27 -17.96 6.56 -10.51
CA LYS A 27 -17.83 7.56 -9.44
C LYS A 27 -16.35 7.93 -9.24
N TYR A 28 -15.49 6.94 -9.08
CA TYR A 28 -14.07 7.17 -8.79
C TYR A 28 -13.31 7.72 -9.98
N GLU A 29 -13.69 7.42 -11.23
CA GLU A 29 -13.11 8.11 -12.38
C GLU A 29 -13.26 9.63 -12.27
N ASN A 30 -14.45 10.11 -11.89
CA ASN A 30 -14.69 11.54 -11.73
C ASN A 30 -13.92 12.12 -10.53
N GLU A 31 -14.07 11.51 -9.35
CA GLU A 31 -13.41 11.99 -8.13
C GLU A 31 -11.88 11.97 -8.25
N PHE A 32 -11.32 10.94 -8.88
CA PHE A 32 -9.87 10.81 -9.10
C PHE A 32 -9.36 11.89 -10.05
N ASN A 33 -10.10 12.21 -11.11
CA ASN A 33 -9.73 13.29 -12.02
C ASN A 33 -9.80 14.68 -11.34
N ASP A 34 -10.75 14.90 -10.45
CA ASP A 34 -10.81 16.14 -9.64
C ASP A 34 -9.59 16.25 -8.70
N ILE A 35 -9.20 15.15 -8.07
CA ILE A 35 -8.00 15.09 -7.22
C ILE A 35 -6.73 15.33 -8.07
N LEU A 36 -6.60 14.70 -9.24
CA LEU A 36 -5.45 14.92 -10.12
C LEU A 36 -5.37 16.37 -10.59
N ALA A 37 -6.50 17.00 -10.92
CA ALA A 37 -6.54 18.40 -11.28
C ALA A 37 -6.07 19.30 -10.11
N TYR A 38 -6.47 18.98 -8.89
CA TYR A 38 -6.02 19.71 -7.70
C TYR A 38 -4.52 19.53 -7.43
N VAL A 39 -4.02 18.29 -7.45
CA VAL A 39 -2.59 17.97 -7.22
C VAL A 39 -1.72 18.54 -8.35
N GLY A 40 -2.25 18.63 -9.57
CA GLY A 40 -1.56 19.20 -10.72
C GLY A 40 -1.08 20.64 -10.53
N LYS A 41 -1.63 21.40 -9.57
CA LYS A 41 -1.12 22.74 -9.20
C LYS A 41 0.34 22.72 -8.79
N VAL A 42 0.85 21.60 -8.27
CA VAL A 42 2.27 21.45 -7.91
C VAL A 42 3.19 21.64 -9.12
N MET A 43 2.70 21.38 -10.35
CA MET A 43 3.48 21.60 -11.58
C MET A 43 3.75 23.07 -11.90
N GLU A 44 3.06 24.02 -11.23
CA GLU A 44 3.29 25.45 -11.39
C GLU A 44 4.55 25.93 -10.63
N CYS A 45 5.05 25.12 -9.70
CA CYS A 45 6.25 25.40 -8.93
C CYS A 45 7.52 25.00 -9.70
N ASN A 46 8.51 25.88 -9.79
CA ASN A 46 9.85 25.52 -10.28
C ASN A 46 10.61 24.74 -9.19
N VAL A 47 11.00 23.50 -9.52
CA VAL A 47 11.73 22.60 -8.63
C VAL A 47 13.04 22.09 -9.24
N ASP A 48 13.50 22.66 -10.37
CA ASP A 48 14.65 22.15 -11.14
C ASP A 48 15.95 22.07 -10.31
N ASP A 49 16.15 23.03 -9.40
CA ASP A 49 17.33 23.11 -8.53
C ASP A 49 17.03 22.74 -7.07
N ILE A 50 15.85 22.17 -6.79
CA ILE A 50 15.43 21.80 -5.43
C ILE A 50 15.67 20.30 -5.23
N PRO A 51 16.58 19.89 -4.33
CA PRO A 51 16.74 18.48 -4.02
C PRO A 51 15.48 17.90 -3.38
N GLU A 52 15.12 16.70 -3.79
CA GLU A 52 14.09 15.88 -3.17
C GLU A 52 14.33 15.69 -1.66
N THR A 53 13.25 15.75 -0.89
CA THR A 53 13.29 15.51 0.57
C THR A 53 12.78 14.11 0.87
N HIS A 54 13.68 13.21 1.28
CA HIS A 54 13.33 11.83 1.67
C HIS A 54 13.09 11.67 3.17
N ASN A 55 13.96 12.28 3.97
CA ASN A 55 13.90 12.29 5.43
C ASN A 55 13.98 13.72 5.93
N LEU A 56 13.35 13.99 7.07
CA LEU A 56 13.58 15.24 7.79
C LEU A 56 15.06 15.31 8.22
N GLU A 57 15.65 16.50 8.21
CA GLU A 57 17.09 16.78 8.41
C GLU A 57 17.72 16.16 9.68
N ASN A 58 16.89 15.67 10.61
CA ASN A 58 17.32 15.09 11.87
C ASN A 58 17.83 13.64 11.75
N TYR A 59 17.64 12.97 10.60
CA TYR A 59 18.18 11.62 10.35
C TYR A 59 19.47 11.70 9.54
N LYS A 60 20.60 11.82 10.23
CA LYS A 60 21.92 11.99 9.60
C LYS A 60 22.63 10.68 9.29
N ASP A 61 22.31 9.62 10.02
CA ASP A 61 23.02 8.35 9.96
C ASP A 61 22.06 7.17 9.72
N THR A 62 22.58 6.10 9.13
CA THR A 62 21.82 4.84 8.97
C THR A 62 21.60 4.22 10.35
N VAL A 63 20.34 3.94 10.70
CA VAL A 63 20.01 3.23 11.93
C VAL A 63 20.37 1.75 11.77
N MET A 64 21.41 1.31 12.48
CA MET A 64 21.88 -0.07 12.49
C MET A 64 21.38 -0.80 13.74
N GLN A 65 21.13 -2.11 13.61
CA GLN A 65 20.81 -3.00 14.72
C GLN A 65 21.92 -4.04 14.87
N GLU A 66 22.31 -4.35 16.10
CA GLU A 66 23.28 -5.41 16.41
C GLU A 66 22.73 -6.81 16.10
N ASP A 67 23.58 -7.68 15.56
CA ASP A 67 23.25 -9.08 15.25
C ASP A 67 23.27 -9.94 16.52
N THR A 68 22.22 -9.79 17.34
CA THR A 68 22.06 -10.49 18.61
C THR A 68 20.72 -11.20 18.68
N SER A 69 20.71 -12.40 19.27
CA SER A 69 19.48 -13.16 19.46
C SER A 69 18.58 -12.46 20.47
N ILE A 70 17.31 -12.28 20.11
CA ILE A 70 16.29 -11.68 20.97
C ILE A 70 15.37 -12.80 21.45
N GLU A 71 15.10 -12.85 22.76
CA GLU A 71 14.02 -13.69 23.29
C GLU A 71 12.70 -12.98 23.06
N LEU A 72 11.76 -13.67 22.41
CA LEU A 72 10.41 -13.14 22.19
C LEU A 72 9.54 -13.48 23.41
N ASP A 73 8.97 -12.46 24.04
CA ASP A 73 8.00 -12.60 25.15
C ASP A 73 6.56 -12.77 24.62
N ILE A 74 6.40 -13.58 23.57
CA ILE A 74 5.10 -13.84 22.95
C ILE A 74 5.05 -15.27 22.44
N THR A 75 3.99 -15.97 22.82
CA THR A 75 3.76 -17.35 22.44
C THR A 75 3.22 -17.45 21.01
N ARG A 76 3.36 -18.63 20.40
CA ARG A 76 2.78 -18.91 19.08
C ARG A 76 1.26 -18.74 19.05
N GLU A 77 0.59 -19.04 20.16
CA GLU A 77 -0.87 -18.89 20.27
C GLU A 77 -1.26 -17.42 20.26
N GLU A 78 -0.56 -16.57 21.03
CA GLU A 78 -0.77 -15.13 21.06
C GLU A 78 -0.48 -14.46 19.70
N TYR A 79 0.50 -14.96 18.93
CA TYR A 79 0.71 -14.50 17.55
C TYR A 79 -0.48 -14.79 16.63
N LEU A 80 -1.17 -15.91 16.85
CA LEU A 80 -2.25 -16.37 15.98
C LEU A 80 -3.62 -15.87 16.42
N GLN A 81 -3.74 -15.21 17.57
CA GLN A 81 -5.02 -14.73 18.12
C GLN A 81 -5.76 -13.77 17.17
N ASN A 82 -5.01 -13.01 16.36
CA ASN A 82 -5.55 -12.05 15.38
C ASN A 82 -5.71 -12.64 13.98
N ALA A 83 -5.37 -13.92 13.76
CA ALA A 83 -5.73 -14.57 12.51
C ALA A 83 -7.25 -14.56 12.37
N THR A 84 -7.75 -14.31 11.16
CA THR A 84 -9.19 -14.39 10.89
C THR A 84 -9.76 -15.69 11.46
N GLU A 85 -10.95 -15.65 12.05
CA GLU A 85 -11.54 -16.81 12.70
C GLU A 85 -11.53 -18.05 11.77
N GLY A 86 -11.04 -19.18 12.28
CA GLY A 86 -10.88 -20.41 11.50
C GLY A 86 -9.71 -20.41 10.49
N ARG A 87 -8.87 -19.38 10.46
CA ARG A 87 -7.63 -19.29 9.68
C ARG A 87 -6.36 -19.54 10.49
N SER A 88 -6.45 -20.20 11.64
CA SER A 88 -5.30 -20.84 12.30
C SER A 88 -5.45 -22.37 12.21
N LYS A 89 -4.37 -23.08 11.85
CA LYS A 89 -4.35 -24.55 11.83
C LYS A 89 -2.95 -25.08 12.06
N ASN A 90 -2.78 -25.98 13.03
CA ASN A 90 -1.49 -26.60 13.37
C ASN A 90 -0.37 -25.55 13.61
N GLY A 91 -0.74 -24.41 14.18
CA GLY A 91 0.18 -23.29 14.41
C GLY A 91 0.47 -22.41 13.18
N PHE A 92 -0.18 -22.59 12.04
CA PHE A 92 0.01 -21.77 10.84
C PHE A 92 -1.19 -20.87 10.56
N ILE A 93 -0.95 -19.75 9.89
CA ILE A 93 -2.03 -18.98 9.26
C ILE A 93 -2.46 -19.73 7.99
N LYS A 94 -3.70 -20.17 7.97
CA LYS A 94 -4.33 -20.88 6.86
C LYS A 94 -4.92 -19.87 5.88
N THR A 95 -4.39 -19.84 4.66
CA THR A 95 -4.90 -19.02 3.56
C THR A 95 -5.49 -19.89 2.45
N SER A 96 -6.11 -19.26 1.46
CA SER A 96 -6.43 -19.93 0.19
C SER A 96 -5.14 -20.39 -0.48
N ARG A 97 -5.17 -21.56 -1.13
CA ARG A 97 -4.02 -22.06 -1.88
C ARG A 97 -3.68 -21.06 -2.98
N VAL A 98 -2.42 -20.65 -3.05
CA VAL A 98 -1.90 -19.87 -4.18
C VAL A 98 -1.77 -20.80 -5.37
N VAL A 99 -2.51 -20.51 -6.43
CA VAL A 99 -2.35 -21.11 -7.75
C VAL A 99 -1.81 -20.03 -8.66
N GLY A 100 -0.80 -20.35 -9.48
CA GLY A 100 -0.32 -19.42 -10.50
C GLY A 100 -1.39 -19.24 -11.58
N GLU A 101 -1.42 -18.06 -12.21
CA GLU A 101 -2.10 -17.90 -13.50
C GLU A 101 -1.32 -18.71 -14.53
N GLU A 102 -1.99 -19.62 -15.24
CA GLU A 102 -1.52 -20.14 -16.53
C GLU A 102 -1.77 -19.09 -17.63
#